data_AF-A0A2T5XY15-F1
#
_entry.id   AF-A0A2T5XY15-F1
#
_cell.length_a   1.000
_cell.length_b   1.000
_cell.length_c   1.000
_cell.angle_alpha   90.00
_cell.angle_beta   90.00
_cell.angle_gamma   90.00
#
_symmetry.space_group_name_H-M   'P 1'
#
loop_
_entity.id
_entity.type
_entity.pdbx_description
1 polymer ?
#
loop_
_entity_poly.entity_id
_entity_poly.type
_entity_poly.pdbx_seq_one_letter_code
_entity_poly.pdbx_strand_id
1 'polypeptide(L)' 'MTTNTITFKEHLPFEKYQSIMKFLDDIGVEVIEPEQTTFSELTANDLKSIYLSKEQSRMGMVIDHSEVQKEAMERRYCRK' A
#
# COMPACT_ATOMS: atom_id res chain seq x y z
N MET A 1 -32.89 4.39 -3.92
CA MET A 1 -32.61 4.75 -2.51
C MET A 1 -31.82 6.04 -2.51
N THR A 2 -32.16 7.01 -1.66
CA THR A 2 -31.41 8.26 -1.53
C THR A 2 -30.29 8.07 -0.51
N THR A 3 -29.05 8.09 -0.97
CA THR A 3 -27.86 7.92 -0.10
C THR A 3 -27.45 9.29 0.46
N ASN A 4 -27.36 9.40 1.78
CA ASN A 4 -26.82 10.61 2.42
C ASN A 4 -25.30 10.51 2.45
N THR A 5 -24.61 11.56 2.01
CA THR A 5 -23.14 11.61 2.03
C THR A 5 -22.65 12.40 3.24
N ILE A 6 -21.83 11.77 4.08
CA ILE A 6 -21.13 12.42 5.19
C ILE A 6 -19.70 12.66 4.76
N THR A 7 -19.28 13.93 4.68
CA THR A 7 -17.90 14.31 4.37
C THR A 7 -17.17 14.78 5.61
N PHE A 8 -15.94 14.29 5.81
CA PHE A 8 -15.06 14.78 6.87
C PHE A 8 -14.37 16.07 6.42
N LYS A 9 -14.37 17.10 7.29
CA LYS A 9 -13.72 18.38 7.01
C LYS A 9 -12.19 18.29 7.03
N GLU A 10 -11.66 17.36 7.82
CA GLU A 10 -10.23 17.15 8.03
C GLU A 10 -9.90 15.65 8.01
N HIS A 11 -8.63 15.33 7.80
CA HIS A 11 -8.16 13.96 7.89
C HIS A 11 -8.31 13.44 9.32
N LEU A 12 -9.13 12.42 9.50
CA LEU A 12 -9.42 11.85 10.81
C LEU A 12 -8.34 10.82 11.18
N PRO A 13 -7.71 10.91 12.36
CA PRO A 13 -6.82 9.86 12.86
C PRO A 13 -7.53 8.51 12.93
N PHE A 14 -6.78 7.42 12.70
CA PHE A 14 -7.32 6.06 12.60
C PHE A 14 -8.21 5.66 13.78
N GLU A 15 -7.79 5.93 15.01
CA GLU A 15 -8.56 5.58 16.22
C GLU A 15 -9.93 6.26 16.28
N LYS A 16 -9.98 7.54 15.88
CA LYS A 16 -11.24 8.30 15.83
C LYS A 16 -12.14 7.77 14.72
N TYR A 17 -11.55 7.39 13.59
CA TYR A 17 -12.30 6.85 12.46
C TYR A 17 -12.96 5.53 12.85
N GLN A 18 -12.21 4.63 13.50
CA GLN A 18 -12.72 3.36 14.02
C GLN A 18 -13.85 3.56 15.03
N SER A 19 -13.72 4.54 15.92
CA SER A 19 -14.77 4.87 16.90
C SER A 19 -16.06 5.34 16.22
N ILE A 20 -15.95 6.15 15.15
CA ILE A 20 -17.11 6.62 14.39
C ILE A 20 -17.75 5.47 13.59
N MET A 21 -16.95 4.63 12.92
CA MET A 21 -17.46 3.48 12.17
C MET A 21 -18.27 2.55 13.07
N LYS A 22 -17.74 2.24 14.26
CA LYS A 22 -18.44 1.43 15.26
C LYS A 22 -19.75 2.08 15.70
N PHE A 23 -19.74 3.38 15.98
CA PHE A 23 -20.95 4.10 16.36
C PHE A 23 -22.02 4.06 15.26
N LEU A 24 -21.63 4.21 14.00
CA LEU A 24 -22.53 4.15 12.85
C LEU A 24 -23.15 2.76 12.69
N ASP A 25 -22.36 1.71 12.87
CA ASP A 25 -22.83 0.32 12.87
C ASP A 25 -23.84 0.06 14.02
N ASP A 26 -23.53 0.55 15.22
CA ASP A 26 -24.39 0.41 16.41
C ASP A 26 -25.78 1.05 16.22
N ILE A 27 -25.89 2.11 15.41
CA ILE A 27 -27.18 2.78 15.10
C ILE A 27 -27.85 2.24 13.82
N GLY A 28 -27.29 1.20 13.19
CA GLY A 28 -27.82 0.56 11.99
C GLY A 28 -27.61 1.35 10.70
N VAL A 29 -26.59 2.22 10.65
CA VAL A 29 -26.22 2.96 9.44
C VAL A 29 -25.21 2.14 8.64
N GLU A 30 -25.62 1.71 7.46
CA GLU A 30 -24.74 1.05 6.49
C GLU A 30 -23.79 2.08 5.86
N VAL A 31 -22.48 1.92 6.12
CA VAL A 31 -21.44 2.78 5.56
C VAL A 31 -20.89 2.12 4.30
N ILE A 32 -21.09 2.78 3.16
CA ILE A 32 -20.45 2.39 1.90
C ILE A 32 -19.04 2.94 1.93
N GLU A 33 -18.05 2.08 2.21
CA GLU A 33 -16.65 2.48 2.10
C GLU A 33 -16.35 2.84 0.63
N PRO A 34 -15.67 3.97 0.35
CA PRO A 34 -15.19 4.24 -0.99
C PRO A 34 -14.27 3.09 -1.40
N GLU A 35 -14.31 2.69 -2.67
CA GLU A 35 -13.34 1.75 -3.23
C GLU A 35 -11.94 2.29 -2.88
N GLN A 36 -11.32 1.71 -1.85
CA GLN A 36 -9.92 1.97 -1.57
C GLN A 36 -9.20 1.59 -2.86
N THR A 37 -8.37 2.49 -3.38
CA THR A 37 -7.35 2.12 -4.37
C THR A 37 -6.59 0.97 -3.73
N THR A 38 -6.91 -0.24 -4.14
CA THR A 38 -6.40 -1.47 -3.57
C THR A 38 -4.90 -1.39 -3.65
N PHE A 39 -4.23 -1.22 -2.50
CA PHE A 39 -2.81 -1.54 -2.45
C PHE A 39 -2.73 -3.01 -2.80
N SER A 40 -2.03 -3.36 -3.87
CA SER A 40 -1.82 -4.75 -4.23
C SER A 40 -1.34 -5.49 -3.00
N GLU A 41 -2.14 -6.44 -2.50
CA GLU A 41 -1.76 -7.23 -1.35
C GLU A 41 -0.44 -7.94 -1.68
N LEU A 42 0.56 -7.76 -0.82
CA LEU A 42 1.83 -8.47 -0.96
C LEU A 42 1.56 -9.95 -0.77
N THR A 43 1.93 -10.76 -1.75
CA THR A 43 1.83 -12.22 -1.62
C THR A 43 2.89 -12.73 -0.64
N ALA A 44 2.73 -13.98 -0.18
CA ALA A 44 3.75 -14.62 0.65
C ALA A 44 5.14 -14.67 -0.03
N ASN A 45 5.17 -14.76 -1.36
CA ASN A 45 6.41 -14.73 -2.13
C ASN A 45 7.05 -13.33 -2.15
N ASP A 46 6.23 -12.28 -2.21
CA ASP A 46 6.72 -10.90 -2.15
C ASP A 46 7.32 -10.62 -0.77
N LEU A 47 6.63 -11.04 0.30
CA LEU A 47 7.13 -10.92 1.68
C LEU A 47 8.47 -11.67 1.87
N LYS A 48 8.57 -12.89 1.33
CA LYS A 48 9.82 -13.66 1.35
C LYS A 48 10.94 -12.96 0.60
N SER A 49 10.66 -12.41 -0.58
CA SER A 49 11.64 -11.70 -1.40
C SER A 49 12.15 -10.43 -0.71
N ILE A 50 11.25 -9.68 -0.07
CA ILE A 50 11.59 -8.51 0.74
C ILE A 50 12.48 -8.91 1.92
N TYR A 51 12.14 -9.99 2.63
CA TYR A 51 12.96 -10.49 3.74
C TYR A 51 14.39 -10.83 3.29
N LEU A 52 14.52 -11.58 2.19
CA LEU A 52 15.83 -11.95 1.63
C LEU A 52 16.65 -10.72 1.22
N SER A 53 16.02 -9.74 0.55
CA SER A 53 16.68 -8.49 0.16
C SER A 53 17.21 -7.69 1.36
N LYS A 54 16.46 -7.68 2.48
CA LYS A 54 16.91 -7.05 3.73
C LYS A 54 18.14 -7.75 4.32
N GLU A 55 18.14 -9.09 4.36
CA GLU A 55 19.31 -9.84 4.85
C GLU A 55 20.54 -9.66 3.94
N GLN A 56 20.36 -9.63 2.62
CA GLN A 56 21.44 -9.36 1.67
C GLN A 56 22.04 -7.98 1.89
N SER A 57 21.19 -6.96 2.05
CA SER A 57 21.62 -5.60 2.39
C SER A 57 22.41 -5.57 3.71
N ARG A 58 21.92 -6.28 4.73
CA ARG A 58 22.61 -6.40 6.04
C ARG A 58 23.99 -7.04 5.93
N MET A 59 24.16 -8.00 5.02
CA MET A 59 25.44 -8.66 4.73
C MET A 59 26.35 -7.86 3.79
N GLY A 60 25.94 -6.67 3.34
CA GLY A 60 26.70 -5.88 2.37
C GLY A 60 26.69 -6.45 0.95
N MET A 61 25.78 -7.39 0.65
CA MET A 61 25.57 -7.94 -0.69
C MET A 61 24.72 -6.98 -1.54
N VAL A 62 25.25 -5.78 -1.75
CA VAL A 62 24.64 -4.70 -2.52
C VAL A 62 25.54 -4.32 -3.68
N ILE A 63 24.96 -3.77 -4.74
CA ILE A 63 25.68 -3.22 -5.89
C ILE A 63 25.55 -1.72 -5.93
N ASP A 64 26.50 -1.05 -6.60
CA ASP A 64 26.48 0.40 -6.73
C ASP A 64 25.28 0.86 -7.58
N HIS A 65 24.73 2.02 -7.23
CA HIS A 65 23.59 2.59 -7.92
C HIS A 65 23.84 2.81 -9.42
N SER A 66 25.06 3.20 -9.79
CA SER A 66 25.44 3.43 -11.19
C SER A 66 25.36 2.15 -12.03
N GLU A 67 25.70 1.00 -11.45
CA GLU A 67 25.60 -0.30 -12.11
C GLU A 67 24.14 -0.73 -12.33
N VAL A 68 23.28 -0.53 -11.33
CA VAL A 68 21.84 -0.76 -11.43
C VAL A 68 21.24 0.05 -12.58
N GLN A 69 21.59 1.34 -12.65
CA GLN A 69 21.06 2.25 -13.67
C GLN A 69 21.53 1.85 -15.08
N LYS A 70 22.80 1.46 -15.23
CA LYS A 70 23.35 0.97 -16.48
C LYS A 70 22.62 -0.29 -16.95
N GLU A 71 22.46 -1.29 -16.08
CA GLU A 71 21.81 -2.55 -16.43
C GLU A 71 20.33 -2.35 -16.79
N ALA A 72 19.62 -1.50 -16.04
CA ALA A 72 18.23 -1.15 -16.35
C ALA A 72 18.10 -0.48 -17.74
N MET A 73 19.06 0.36 -18.10
CA MET A 73 19.11 1.02 -19.40
C MET A 73 19.38 0.00 -20.52
N GLU A 74 20.38 -0.88 -20.36
CA GLU A 74 20.70 -1.94 -21.33
C GLU A 74 19.51 -2.87 -21.57
N ARG A 75 18.84 -3.34 -20.50
CA ARG A 75 17.62 -4.17 -20.60
C ARG A 75 16.48 -3.48 -21.35
N ARG A 76 16.35 -2.15 -21.22
CA ARG A 76 15.35 -1.36 -21.95
C ARG A 76 15.68 -1.28 -23.44
N TYR A 77 16.95 -1.19 -23.80
CA TYR A 77 17.39 -1.16 -25.20
C TYR A 77 17.29 -2.52 -25.90
N CYS A 78 17.59 -3.63 -25.21
CA CYS A 78 17.51 -4.99 -25.77
C CYS A 78 16.08 -5.55 -25.87
N ARG A 79 15.06 -4.83 -25.38
CA ARG A 79 13.64 -5.21 -25.49
C ARG A 79 12.92 -4.55 -26.69
N LYS A 80 13.62 -3.75 -27.49
CA LYS A 80 13.14 -3.22 -28.78
C LYS A 80 13.63 -4.10 -29.92
#